data_AF-A0A6J6XVT1-F1
#
_entry.id   AF-A0A6J6XVT1-F1
#
_cell.length_a   1.000
_cell.length_b   1.000
_cell.length_c   1.000
_cell.angle_alpha   90.00
_cell.angle_beta   90.00
_cell.angle_gamma   90.00
#
_symmetry.space_group_name_H-M   'P 1'
#
loop_
_entity.id
_entity.type
_entity.pdbx_description
1 polymer ?
#
loop_
_entity_poly.entity_id
_entity_poly.type
_entity_poly.pdbx_seq_one_letter_code
_entity_poly.pdbx_strand_id
1 'polypeptide(L)'
;MAWSRLGDVTAEQFRGVAAISREFGAEVRITNRQNFILRGLSEDQLIELYPRLLAIGMAEPGAELSRDVVACPGADTCNLAVTQSRGLASAIGEALEAAGLAEVEGVRTNISGCTNSCGQHHIADIGFFGAERRAHGRSAPGYQMLLGGYVGQEQIEFAKTALRVPAKAAPEATVRVVRRFSEERELGEQFQQWLERSGGAKGVAVWLKDLDVFPTPEENEDFYVDFGETGPYEKELGESECAV
;
A
#
# COMPACT_ATOMS: atom_id res chain seq x y z
N MET A 1 -17.50 1.74 5.66
CA MET A 1 -16.97 0.80 4.65
C MET A 1 -16.36 -0.36 5.40
N ALA A 2 -16.38 -1.57 4.84
CA ALA A 2 -15.67 -2.71 5.42
C ALA A 2 -14.28 -2.80 4.78
N TRP A 3 -13.25 -2.77 5.62
CA TRP A 3 -11.85 -2.88 5.18
C TRP A 3 -11.54 -4.33 4.81
N SER A 4 -10.91 -4.53 3.66
CA SER A 4 -10.39 -5.81 3.19
C SER A 4 -8.88 -5.69 3.14
N ARG A 5 -8.20 -6.18 4.19
CA ARG A 5 -6.73 -6.12 4.26
C ARG A 5 -6.13 -6.80 3.02
N LEU A 6 -5.31 -6.06 2.26
CA LEU A 6 -4.68 -6.48 0.99
C LEU A 6 -5.68 -6.90 -0.12
N GLY A 7 -6.96 -6.53 0.01
CA GLY A 7 -8.01 -6.97 -0.90
C GLY A 7 -8.38 -8.45 -0.77
N ASP A 8 -7.90 -9.14 0.26
CA ASP A 8 -8.18 -10.55 0.48
C ASP A 8 -9.58 -10.73 1.08
N VAL A 9 -10.30 -11.72 0.55
CA VAL A 9 -11.61 -12.12 1.06
C VAL A 9 -11.75 -13.63 0.98
N THR A 10 -12.07 -14.26 2.09
CA THR A 10 -12.34 -15.70 2.14
C THR A 10 -13.72 -16.02 1.55
N ALA A 11 -13.91 -17.28 1.13
CA ALA A 11 -15.22 -17.73 0.66
C ALA A 11 -16.32 -17.62 1.74
N GLU A 12 -15.96 -17.74 3.01
CA GLU A 12 -16.88 -17.57 4.14
C GLU A 12 -17.28 -16.10 4.30
N GLN A 13 -16.30 -15.18 4.33
CA GLN A 13 -16.54 -13.74 4.37
C GLN A 13 -17.42 -13.28 3.22
N PHE A 14 -17.12 -13.71 1.99
CA PHE A 14 -17.88 -13.31 0.81
C PHE A 14 -19.34 -13.78 0.88
N ARG A 15 -19.58 -15.02 1.36
CA ARG A 15 -20.95 -15.53 1.60
C ARG A 15 -21.64 -14.75 2.73
N GLY A 16 -20.91 -14.38 3.78
CA GLY A 16 -21.39 -13.57 4.89
C GLY A 16 -21.86 -12.19 4.43
N VAL A 17 -21.03 -11.48 3.67
CA VAL A 17 -21.40 -10.18 3.05
C VAL A 17 -22.63 -10.33 2.16
N ALA A 18 -22.71 -11.42 1.37
CA ALA A 18 -23.87 -11.67 0.52
C ALA A 18 -25.15 -11.95 1.33
N ALA A 19 -25.05 -12.60 2.49
CA ALA A 19 -26.18 -12.82 3.40
C ALA A 19 -26.66 -11.49 4.02
N ILE A 20 -25.72 -10.69 4.54
CA ILE A 20 -25.99 -9.34 5.09
C ILE A 20 -26.69 -8.47 4.03
N SER A 21 -26.19 -8.47 2.80
CA SER A 21 -26.78 -7.73 1.68
C SER A 21 -28.24 -8.13 1.42
N ARG A 22 -28.55 -9.43 1.38
CA ARG A 22 -29.92 -9.93 1.16
C ARG A 22 -30.86 -9.60 2.32
N GLU A 23 -30.39 -9.76 3.56
CA GLU A 23 -31.21 -9.54 4.75
C GLU A 23 -31.56 -8.06 4.96
N PHE A 24 -30.59 -7.17 4.71
CA PHE A 24 -30.81 -5.73 4.87
C PHE A 24 -31.33 -5.04 3.60
N GLY A 25 -31.45 -5.77 2.49
CA GLY A 25 -31.77 -5.17 1.19
C GLY A 25 -30.70 -4.18 0.70
N ALA A 26 -29.46 -4.36 1.16
CA ALA A 26 -28.35 -3.47 0.86
C ALA A 26 -27.62 -3.86 -0.43
N GLU A 27 -27.17 -2.87 -1.18
CA GLU A 27 -26.26 -3.09 -2.32
C GLU A 27 -24.81 -3.13 -1.85
N VAL A 28 -23.99 -3.99 -2.46
CA VAL A 28 -22.54 -4.06 -2.18
C VAL A 28 -21.76 -3.61 -3.40
N ARG A 29 -20.76 -2.76 -3.20
CA ARG A 29 -19.78 -2.32 -4.21
C ARG A 29 -18.36 -2.59 -3.69
N ILE A 30 -17.46 -2.96 -4.59
CA ILE A 30 -16.02 -3.09 -4.29
C ILE A 30 -15.31 -1.85 -4.84
N THR A 31 -14.46 -1.22 -4.04
CA THR A 31 -13.73 0.00 -4.42
C THR A 31 -12.49 -0.32 -5.24
N ASN A 32 -11.94 0.70 -5.92
CA ASN A 32 -10.61 0.61 -6.54
C ASN A 32 -9.47 0.50 -5.52
N ARG A 33 -9.75 0.69 -4.21
CA ARG A 33 -8.87 0.36 -3.10
C ARG A 33 -9.12 -1.02 -2.50
N GLN A 34 -9.86 -1.88 -3.20
CA GLN A 34 -10.10 -3.28 -2.83
C GLN A 34 -10.99 -3.45 -1.58
N ASN A 35 -11.71 -2.39 -1.15
CA ASN A 35 -12.59 -2.40 0.02
C ASN A 35 -14.06 -2.58 -0.33
N PHE A 36 -14.91 -2.90 0.65
CA PHE A 36 -16.36 -3.12 0.45
C PHE A 36 -17.19 -1.94 0.95
N ILE A 37 -18.13 -1.47 0.12
CA ILE A 37 -19.13 -0.47 0.45
C ILE A 37 -20.51 -1.13 0.44
N LEU A 38 -21.19 -1.10 1.60
CA LEU A 38 -22.60 -1.47 1.72
C LEU A 38 -23.45 -0.20 1.64
N ARG A 39 -24.44 -0.16 0.75
CA ARG A 39 -25.30 0.99 0.47
C ARG A 39 -26.77 0.64 0.64
N GLY A 40 -27.60 1.66 0.85
CA GLY A 40 -29.05 1.47 1.01
C GLY A 40 -29.44 0.97 2.39
N LEU A 41 -28.59 1.21 3.40
CA LEU A 41 -28.86 0.90 4.79
C LEU A 41 -29.57 2.08 5.48
N SER A 42 -30.52 1.79 6.36
CA SER A 42 -31.06 2.77 7.32
C SER A 42 -30.13 2.92 8.53
N GLU A 43 -30.27 3.99 9.30
CA GLU A 43 -29.47 4.22 10.52
C GLU A 43 -29.69 3.11 11.55
N ASP A 44 -30.92 2.65 11.73
CA ASP A 44 -31.25 1.55 12.67
C ASP A 44 -30.55 0.23 12.29
N GLN A 45 -30.34 -0.03 11.00
CA GLN A 45 -29.63 -1.21 10.53
C GLN A 45 -28.14 -1.19 10.87
N LEU A 46 -27.54 -0.03 11.12
CA LEU A 46 -26.10 0.07 11.44
C LEU A 46 -25.76 -0.65 12.75
N ILE A 47 -26.66 -0.60 13.73
CA ILE A 47 -26.51 -1.26 15.04
C ILE A 47 -26.46 -2.78 14.86
N GLU A 48 -27.28 -3.33 13.96
CA GLU A 48 -27.30 -4.75 13.66
C GLU A 48 -26.19 -5.19 12.68
N LEU A 49 -25.73 -4.28 11.82
CA LEU A 49 -24.69 -4.55 10.84
C LEU A 49 -23.34 -4.82 11.48
N TYR A 50 -22.94 -3.98 12.44
CA TYR A 50 -21.62 -4.08 13.08
C TYR A 50 -21.31 -5.47 13.65
N PRO A 51 -22.15 -6.09 14.51
CA PRO A 51 -21.86 -7.41 15.05
C PRO A 51 -21.81 -8.51 13.98
N ARG A 52 -22.54 -8.35 12.86
CA ARG A 52 -22.51 -9.29 11.74
C ARG A 52 -21.21 -9.19 10.95
N LEU A 53 -20.73 -7.98 10.70
CA LEU A 53 -19.40 -7.76 10.11
C LEU A 53 -18.29 -8.26 11.04
N LEU A 54 -18.45 -8.07 12.36
CA LEU A 54 -17.50 -8.56 13.36
C LEU A 54 -17.44 -10.09 13.35
N ALA A 55 -18.58 -10.77 13.26
CA ALA A 55 -18.65 -12.22 13.21
C ALA A 55 -17.91 -12.84 12.01
N ILE A 56 -17.77 -12.09 10.91
CA ILE A 56 -17.01 -12.52 9.71
C ILE A 56 -15.62 -11.87 9.62
N GLY A 57 -15.18 -11.15 10.66
CA GLY A 57 -13.87 -10.50 10.68
C GLY A 57 -13.70 -9.36 9.67
N MET A 58 -14.77 -8.62 9.36
CA MET A 58 -14.78 -7.50 8.41
C MET A 58 -15.21 -6.17 9.05
N ALA A 59 -15.15 -6.07 10.38
CA ALA A 59 -15.49 -4.87 11.14
C ALA A 59 -14.28 -4.02 11.56
N GLU A 60 -13.06 -4.43 11.18
CA GLU A 60 -11.86 -3.66 11.50
C GLU A 60 -11.85 -2.31 10.76
N PRO A 61 -11.50 -1.20 11.45
CA PRO A 61 -11.29 0.07 10.80
C PRO A 61 -10.01 0.01 9.96
N GLY A 62 -9.99 0.73 8.84
CA GLY A 62 -8.80 0.78 8.00
C GLY A 62 -9.06 1.33 6.62
N ALA A 63 -10.24 1.06 6.04
CA ALA A 63 -10.59 1.50 4.69
C ALA A 63 -10.40 3.00 4.51
N GLU A 64 -9.68 3.41 3.45
CA GLU A 64 -9.35 4.81 3.12
C GLU A 64 -8.44 5.53 4.15
N LEU A 65 -7.86 4.81 5.12
CA LEU A 65 -6.83 5.33 6.04
C LEU A 65 -5.42 4.98 5.53
N SER A 66 -4.39 5.60 6.11
CA SER A 66 -2.98 5.41 5.72
C SER A 66 -2.53 3.93 5.71
N ARG A 67 -3.11 3.08 6.58
CA ARG A 67 -2.83 1.63 6.65
C ARG A 67 -3.42 0.82 5.50
N ASP A 68 -4.37 1.39 4.76
CA ASP A 68 -5.04 0.76 3.63
C ASP A 68 -4.12 0.79 2.42
N VAL A 69 -3.18 -0.14 2.35
CA VAL A 69 -2.20 -0.19 1.26
C VAL A 69 -2.69 -1.07 0.13
N VAL A 70 -2.77 -0.52 -1.08
CA VAL A 70 -3.13 -1.29 -2.28
C VAL A 70 -1.88 -1.96 -2.83
N ALA A 71 -1.97 -3.27 -3.09
CA ALA A 71 -0.89 -4.03 -3.73
C ALA A 71 -1.41 -4.84 -4.93
N CYS A 72 -0.57 -5.01 -5.94
CA CYS A 72 -0.75 -6.10 -6.90
C CYS A 72 -0.36 -7.45 -6.26
N PRO A 73 -0.62 -8.60 -6.93
CA PRO A 73 -0.22 -9.90 -6.41
C PRO A 73 1.28 -10.02 -6.09
N GLY A 74 2.17 -9.35 -6.85
CA GLY A 74 3.61 -9.46 -6.62
C GLY A 74 4.14 -10.85 -6.95
N ALA A 75 5.35 -11.17 -6.49
CA ALA A 75 6.01 -12.44 -6.81
C ALA A 75 5.31 -13.66 -6.17
N ASP A 76 4.35 -13.45 -5.25
CA ASP A 76 3.44 -14.48 -4.74
C ASP A 76 2.79 -15.32 -5.86
N THR A 77 2.29 -14.67 -6.92
CA THR A 77 1.61 -15.37 -8.02
C THR A 77 1.87 -14.79 -9.41
N CYS A 78 2.60 -13.67 -9.53
CA CYS A 78 2.84 -13.01 -10.81
C CYS A 78 4.25 -13.31 -11.32
N ASN A 79 4.32 -14.00 -12.45
CA ASN A 79 5.59 -14.32 -13.14
C ASN A 79 6.38 -13.10 -13.61
N LEU A 80 5.78 -11.90 -13.65
CA LEU A 80 6.45 -10.66 -14.05
C LEU A 80 6.94 -9.82 -12.86
N ALA A 81 6.59 -10.19 -11.64
CA ALA A 81 6.94 -9.42 -10.47
C ALA A 81 8.43 -9.56 -10.16
N VAL A 82 9.06 -8.44 -9.82
CA VAL A 82 10.45 -8.39 -9.38
C VAL A 82 10.53 -8.48 -7.86
N THR A 83 9.48 -8.08 -7.16
CA THR A 83 9.45 -8.07 -5.69
C THR A 83 8.09 -8.47 -5.12
N GLN A 84 8.09 -8.80 -3.83
CA GLN A 84 6.93 -9.19 -3.03
C GLN A 84 6.11 -7.97 -2.56
N SER A 85 5.24 -7.46 -3.44
CA SER A 85 4.45 -6.25 -3.16
C SER A 85 3.44 -6.41 -2.02
N ARG A 86 2.86 -7.59 -1.85
CA ARG A 86 1.89 -7.88 -0.77
C ARG A 86 2.57 -7.92 0.59
N GLY A 87 3.75 -8.55 0.64
CA GLY A 87 4.60 -8.54 1.83
C GLY A 87 5.01 -7.12 2.26
N LEU A 88 5.44 -6.28 1.31
CA LEU A 88 5.73 -4.86 1.61
C LEU A 88 4.48 -4.11 2.09
N ALA A 89 3.31 -4.32 1.48
CA ALA A 89 2.07 -3.67 1.90
C ALA A 89 1.68 -4.04 3.34
N SER A 90 1.82 -5.31 3.73
CA SER A 90 1.62 -5.74 5.12
C SER A 90 2.59 -5.05 6.07
N ALA A 91 3.88 -5.02 5.72
CA ALA A 91 4.93 -4.40 6.53
C ALA A 91 4.73 -2.88 6.70
N ILE A 92 4.25 -2.18 5.67
CA ILE A 92 3.88 -0.75 5.77
C ILE A 92 2.71 -0.57 6.74
N GLY A 93 1.65 -1.37 6.61
CA GLY A 93 0.49 -1.30 7.51
C GLY A 93 0.88 -1.52 8.97
N GLU A 94 1.72 -2.52 9.24
CA GLU A 94 2.26 -2.82 10.57
C GLU A 94 3.17 -1.72 11.12
N ALA A 95 4.03 -1.15 10.28
CA ALA A 95 4.92 -0.05 10.67
C ALA A 95 4.13 1.23 11.00
N LEU A 96 3.09 1.54 10.23
CA LEU A 96 2.19 2.66 10.51
C LEU A 96 1.41 2.44 11.81
N GLU A 97 0.97 1.20 12.10
CA GLU A 97 0.29 0.85 13.34
C GLU A 97 1.21 1.09 14.54
N ALA A 98 2.42 0.52 14.49
CA ALA A 98 3.42 0.65 15.54
C ALA A 98 3.83 2.11 15.78
N ALA A 99 3.79 2.94 14.74
CA ALA A 99 4.09 4.36 14.82
C ALA A 99 2.92 5.23 15.31
N GLY A 100 1.72 4.67 15.50
CA GLY A 100 0.51 5.42 15.84
C GLY A 100 -0.05 6.27 14.69
N LEU A 101 0.26 5.91 13.44
CA LEU A 101 -0.06 6.68 12.24
C LEU A 101 -1.06 5.98 11.32
N ALA A 102 -1.56 4.81 11.71
CA ALA A 102 -2.37 3.94 10.87
C ALA A 102 -3.81 4.41 10.62
N GLU A 103 -4.23 5.48 11.31
CA GLU A 103 -5.54 6.14 11.09
C GLU A 103 -5.41 7.52 10.42
N VAL A 104 -4.22 7.88 9.91
CA VAL A 104 -4.04 9.14 9.19
C VAL A 104 -4.83 9.12 7.88
N GLU A 105 -5.77 10.06 7.75
CA GLU A 105 -6.56 10.25 6.54
C GLU A 105 -5.83 11.09 5.48
N GLY A 106 -6.24 10.96 4.21
CA GLY A 106 -5.81 11.85 3.13
C GLY A 106 -4.45 11.53 2.52
N VAL A 107 -3.90 10.35 2.78
CA VAL A 107 -2.66 9.84 2.18
C VAL A 107 -2.83 8.38 1.78
N ARG A 108 -2.54 8.06 0.52
CA ARG A 108 -2.72 6.72 -0.04
C ARG A 108 -1.40 6.12 -0.48
N THR A 109 -1.19 4.86 -0.11
CA THR A 109 -0.04 4.08 -0.55
C THR A 109 -0.48 2.98 -1.52
N ASN A 110 0.22 2.89 -2.66
CA ASN A 110 -0.02 1.87 -3.67
C ASN A 110 1.30 1.25 -4.16
N ILE A 111 1.31 -0.08 -4.33
CA ILE A 111 2.52 -0.87 -4.61
C ILE A 111 2.31 -1.80 -5.80
N SER A 112 3.29 -1.83 -6.70
CA SER A 112 3.43 -2.91 -7.68
C SER A 112 4.75 -3.65 -7.51
N GLY A 113 4.75 -4.96 -7.70
CA GLY A 113 5.96 -5.78 -7.72
C GLY A 113 6.86 -5.51 -8.95
N CYS A 114 6.37 -4.81 -9.97
CA CYS A 114 7.13 -4.42 -11.16
C CYS A 114 6.59 -3.12 -11.78
N THR A 115 7.19 -2.67 -12.88
CA THR A 115 6.88 -1.41 -13.57
C THR A 115 5.50 -1.38 -14.24
N ASN A 116 4.81 -2.51 -14.40
CA ASN A 116 3.52 -2.58 -15.11
C ASN A 116 2.35 -1.89 -14.39
N SER A 117 2.55 -1.42 -13.16
CA SER A 117 1.58 -0.56 -12.47
C SER A 117 0.20 -1.18 -12.23
N CYS A 118 0.10 -2.51 -12.06
CA CYS A 118 -1.15 -3.19 -11.69
C CYS A 118 -1.75 -2.70 -10.36
N GLY A 119 -0.90 -2.32 -9.39
CA GLY A 119 -1.33 -1.67 -8.13
C GLY A 119 -1.57 -0.16 -8.26
N GLN A 120 -1.42 0.43 -9.45
CA GLN A 120 -1.66 1.86 -9.73
C GLN A 120 -0.75 2.83 -8.96
N HIS A 121 0.52 2.47 -8.75
CA HIS A 121 1.49 3.28 -7.99
C HIS A 121 1.74 4.68 -8.56
N HIS A 122 1.48 4.93 -9.86
CA HIS A 122 1.69 6.25 -10.47
C HIS A 122 0.67 7.30 -10.03
N ILE A 123 -0.47 6.91 -9.45
CA ILE A 123 -1.57 7.83 -9.12
C ILE A 123 -1.87 7.90 -7.61
N ALA A 124 -0.99 7.32 -6.81
CA ALA A 124 -1.06 7.38 -5.35
C ALA A 124 -0.15 8.47 -4.79
N ASP A 125 -0.48 8.93 -3.59
CA ASP A 125 0.31 9.90 -2.84
C ASP A 125 1.72 9.37 -2.60
N ILE A 126 1.81 8.09 -2.22
CA ILE A 126 3.04 7.31 -2.09
C ILE A 126 2.93 6.08 -3.00
N GLY A 127 3.76 6.04 -4.04
CA GLY A 127 3.81 4.93 -4.99
C GLY A 127 5.09 4.13 -4.84
N PHE A 128 5.01 2.81 -4.99
CA PHE A 128 6.18 1.94 -5.10
C PHE A 128 6.09 1.02 -6.31
N PHE A 129 7.21 0.83 -7.02
CA PHE A 129 7.36 -0.28 -7.94
C PHE A 129 8.66 -1.06 -7.71
N GLY A 130 8.56 -2.38 -7.78
CA GLY A 130 9.67 -3.30 -7.57
C GLY A 130 10.77 -3.16 -8.61
N ALA A 131 12.02 -3.22 -8.15
CA ALA A 131 13.22 -3.20 -8.97
C ALA A 131 14.34 -3.99 -8.27
N GLU A 132 15.07 -4.79 -9.03
CA GLU A 132 16.29 -5.42 -8.55
C GLU A 132 17.34 -4.35 -8.25
N ARG A 133 17.95 -4.45 -7.07
CA ARG A 133 19.11 -3.68 -6.66
C ARG A 133 20.32 -4.61 -6.59
N ARG A 134 21.51 -4.03 -6.68
CA ARG A 134 22.77 -4.72 -6.37
C ARG A 134 23.53 -3.92 -5.32
N ALA A 135 23.98 -4.60 -4.29
CA ALA A 135 24.80 -4.04 -3.22
C ALA A 135 25.77 -5.11 -2.72
N HIS A 136 27.00 -4.71 -2.39
CA HIS A 136 28.01 -5.60 -1.81
C HIS A 136 28.20 -6.92 -2.60
N GLY A 137 28.10 -6.84 -3.94
CA GLY A 137 28.26 -8.00 -4.84
C GLY A 137 27.06 -8.95 -4.91
N ARG A 138 25.95 -8.65 -4.21
CA ARG A 138 24.72 -9.46 -4.19
C ARG A 138 23.54 -8.72 -4.82
N SER A 139 22.63 -9.47 -5.43
CA SER A 139 21.32 -8.97 -5.81
C SER A 139 20.43 -8.86 -4.57
N ALA A 140 19.56 -7.86 -4.54
CA ALA A 140 18.69 -7.58 -3.40
C ALA A 140 17.36 -6.95 -3.87
N PRO A 141 16.27 -7.15 -3.11
CA PRO A 141 14.98 -6.56 -3.43
C PRO A 141 14.98 -5.07 -3.10
N GLY A 142 14.40 -4.27 -3.99
CA GLY A 142 14.25 -2.85 -3.77
C GLY A 142 13.05 -2.27 -4.50
N TYR A 143 12.75 -1.03 -4.19
CA TYR A 143 11.64 -0.30 -4.77
C TYR A 143 12.09 1.08 -5.23
N GLN A 144 11.52 1.54 -6.34
CA GLN A 144 11.49 2.96 -6.66
C GLN A 144 10.26 3.57 -5.98
N MET A 145 10.50 4.50 -5.07
CA MET A 145 9.46 5.33 -4.46
C MET A 145 9.11 6.48 -5.40
N LEU A 146 7.81 6.73 -5.56
CA LEU A 146 7.20 7.84 -6.27
C LEU A 146 6.34 8.64 -5.27
N LEU A 147 6.23 9.95 -5.46
CA LEU A 147 5.46 10.83 -4.59
C LEU A 147 4.56 11.79 -5.37
N GLY A 148 3.36 12.03 -4.84
CA GLY A 148 2.46 13.09 -5.29
C GLY A 148 1.52 12.72 -6.44
N GLY A 149 1.26 11.44 -6.66
CA GLY A 149 0.24 11.02 -7.62
C GLY A 149 -1.16 11.38 -7.14
N TYR A 150 -2.03 11.78 -8.06
CA TYR A 150 -3.39 12.17 -7.75
C TYR A 150 -4.33 12.00 -8.94
N VAL A 151 -5.56 11.60 -8.68
CA VAL A 151 -6.66 11.59 -9.65
C VAL A 151 -7.89 12.18 -8.97
N GLY A 152 -8.21 13.41 -9.33
CA GLY A 152 -9.43 14.12 -8.96
C GLY A 152 -10.36 14.33 -10.16
N GLN A 153 -11.45 15.07 -9.96
CA GLN A 153 -12.44 15.32 -11.02
C GLN A 153 -11.88 16.18 -12.17
N GLU A 154 -11.06 17.18 -11.85
CA GLU A 154 -10.53 18.15 -12.83
C GLU A 154 -9.00 18.25 -12.85
N GLN A 155 -8.32 17.52 -11.95
CA GLN A 155 -6.86 17.53 -11.82
C GLN A 155 -6.32 16.11 -11.72
N ILE A 156 -5.31 15.82 -12.53
CA ILE A 156 -4.60 14.54 -12.53
C ILE A 156 -3.11 14.87 -12.50
N GLU A 157 -2.39 14.22 -11.59
CA GLU A 157 -0.93 14.29 -11.54
C GLU A 157 -0.35 12.89 -11.41
N PHE A 158 0.70 12.63 -12.18
CA PHE A 158 1.50 11.43 -11.97
C PHE A 158 2.52 11.67 -10.86
N ALA A 159 2.66 10.66 -10.01
CA ALA A 159 3.67 10.64 -8.97
C ALA A 159 5.07 10.78 -9.58
N LYS A 160 5.89 11.64 -8.97
CA LYS A 160 7.25 11.93 -9.43
C LYS A 160 8.24 11.03 -8.71
N THR A 161 9.26 10.59 -9.42
CA THR A 161 10.37 9.80 -8.84
C THR A 161 11.01 10.52 -7.66
N ALA A 162 11.05 9.84 -6.51
CA ALA A 162 11.65 10.36 -5.28
C ALA A 162 12.95 9.63 -4.96
N LEU A 163 12.88 8.44 -4.37
CA LEU A 163 14.02 7.71 -3.82
C LEU A 163 13.99 6.23 -4.22
N ARG A 164 15.15 5.64 -4.52
CA ARG A 164 15.26 4.19 -4.59
C ARG A 164 15.56 3.68 -3.18
N VAL A 165 14.79 2.74 -2.68
CA VAL A 165 14.95 2.22 -1.32
C VAL A 165 15.11 0.70 -1.34
N PRO A 166 15.95 0.13 -0.46
CA PRO A 166 15.88 -1.30 -0.14
C PRO A 166 14.46 -1.68 0.30
N ALA A 167 14.02 -2.92 0.00
CA ALA A 167 12.69 -3.38 0.38
C ALA A 167 12.42 -3.22 1.89
N LYS A 168 13.40 -3.60 2.72
CA LYS A 168 13.29 -3.52 4.19
C LYS A 168 13.30 -2.09 4.76
N ALA A 169 13.75 -1.10 3.99
CA ALA A 169 13.70 0.31 4.38
C ALA A 169 12.44 1.05 3.90
N ALA A 170 11.67 0.46 2.98
CA ALA A 170 10.46 1.09 2.43
C ALA A 170 9.33 1.32 3.45
N PRO A 171 9.10 0.44 4.46
CA PRO A 171 8.16 0.73 5.55
C PRO A 171 8.53 1.99 6.35
N GLU A 172 9.80 2.11 6.74
CA GLU A 172 10.30 3.30 7.46
C GLU A 172 10.18 4.57 6.60
N ALA A 173 10.49 4.49 5.30
CA ALA A 173 10.29 5.62 4.39
C ALA A 173 8.83 6.10 4.36
N THR A 174 7.88 5.16 4.32
CA THR A 174 6.45 5.48 4.34
C THR A 174 6.04 6.11 5.67
N VAL A 175 6.45 5.52 6.80
CA VAL A 175 6.19 6.07 8.16
C VAL A 175 6.69 7.50 8.28
N ARG A 176 7.92 7.77 7.83
CA ARG A 176 8.53 9.10 7.84
C ARG A 176 7.71 10.11 7.03
N VAL A 177 7.31 9.77 5.81
CA VAL A 177 6.50 10.66 4.97
C VAL A 177 5.12 10.91 5.59
N VAL A 178 4.42 9.86 6.04
CA VAL A 178 3.09 9.99 6.64
C VAL A 178 3.14 10.80 7.94
N ARG A 179 4.16 10.57 8.79
CA ARG A 179 4.38 11.35 10.01
C ARG A 179 4.54 12.82 9.71
N ARG A 180 5.47 13.15 8.80
CA ARG A 180 5.77 14.53 8.44
C ARG A 180 4.56 15.24 7.84
N PHE A 181 3.83 14.56 6.95
CA PHE A 181 2.55 15.07 6.44
C PHE A 181 1.54 15.33 7.56
N SER A 182 1.34 14.36 8.46
CA SER A 182 0.38 14.48 9.56
C SER A 182 0.73 15.61 10.54
N GLU A 183 2.01 15.86 10.78
CA GLU A 183 2.50 16.90 11.71
C GLU A 183 2.52 18.30 11.08
N GLU A 184 2.80 18.39 9.77
CA GLU A 184 2.97 19.68 9.07
C GLU A 184 1.72 20.14 8.32
N ARG A 185 0.71 19.29 8.10
CA ARG A 185 -0.47 19.64 7.29
C ARG A 185 -1.30 20.74 7.94
N GLU A 186 -1.71 21.70 7.13
CA GLU A 186 -2.68 22.73 7.51
C GLU A 186 -4.11 22.20 7.42
N LEU A 187 -5.08 22.90 8.03
CA LEU A 187 -6.47 22.48 8.03
C LEU A 187 -7.03 22.40 6.60
N GLY A 188 -7.44 21.20 6.18
CA GLY A 188 -7.98 20.95 4.85
C GLY A 188 -6.93 20.80 3.75
N GLU A 189 -5.64 20.87 4.09
CA GLU A 189 -4.54 20.70 3.14
C GLU A 189 -4.47 19.26 2.65
N GLN A 190 -4.45 19.09 1.32
CA GLN A 190 -4.27 17.80 0.67
C GLN A 190 -2.77 17.44 0.60
N PHE A 191 -2.47 16.15 0.50
CA PHE A 191 -1.09 15.67 0.44
C PHE A 191 -0.25 16.33 -0.66
N GLN A 192 -0.83 16.59 -1.84
CA GLN A 192 -0.17 17.22 -2.99
C GLN A 192 0.26 18.65 -2.67
N GLN A 193 -0.60 19.40 -1.97
CA GLN A 193 -0.33 20.78 -1.55
C GLN A 193 0.79 20.81 -0.51
N TRP A 194 0.71 19.93 0.49
CA TRP A 194 1.78 19.74 1.48
C TRP A 194 3.10 19.35 0.82
N LEU A 195 3.07 18.42 -0.14
CA LEU A 195 4.26 17.93 -0.83
C LEU A 195 4.96 19.06 -1.57
N GLU A 196 4.23 19.89 -2.33
CA GLU A 196 4.77 21.05 -3.03
C GLU A 196 5.40 22.05 -2.06
N ARG A 197 4.67 22.41 -0.98
CA ARG A 197 5.17 23.30 0.08
C ARG A 197 6.40 22.74 0.79
N SER A 198 6.51 21.42 0.89
CA SER A 198 7.62 20.70 1.51
C SER A 198 8.83 20.48 0.59
N GLY A 199 8.87 21.16 -0.57
CA GLY A 199 9.99 21.08 -1.53
C GLY A 199 9.79 20.03 -2.63
N GLY A 200 8.57 19.52 -2.79
CA GLY A 200 8.19 18.52 -3.77
C GLY A 200 8.80 17.15 -3.52
N ALA A 201 8.59 16.22 -4.45
CA ALA A 201 9.18 14.87 -4.41
C ALA A 201 10.71 14.90 -4.27
N LYS A 202 11.39 15.90 -4.84
CA LYS A 202 12.85 16.06 -4.73
C LYS A 202 13.30 16.46 -3.34
N GLY A 203 12.61 17.43 -2.71
CA GLY A 203 12.92 17.86 -1.34
C GLY A 203 12.75 16.73 -0.34
N VAL A 204 11.64 15.99 -0.44
CA VAL A 204 11.39 14.81 0.38
C VAL A 204 12.41 13.70 0.11
N ALA A 205 12.80 13.47 -1.15
CA ALA A 205 13.83 12.48 -1.48
C ALA A 205 15.21 12.79 -0.88
N VAL A 206 15.61 14.07 -0.82
CA VAL A 206 16.86 14.48 -0.15
C VAL A 206 16.80 14.17 1.34
N TRP A 207 15.64 14.43 1.96
CA TRP A 207 15.44 14.17 3.39
C TRP A 207 15.45 12.68 3.74
N LEU A 208 14.95 11.81 2.86
CA LEU A 208 14.95 10.35 3.05
C LEU A 208 16.25 9.67 2.59
N LYS A 209 17.26 10.42 2.14
CA LYS A 209 18.43 9.86 1.45
C LYS A 209 19.23 8.89 2.32
N ASP A 210 19.15 9.01 3.65
CA ASP A 210 19.75 8.09 4.60
C ASP A 210 19.19 6.66 4.53
N LEU A 211 17.99 6.47 3.96
CA LEU A 211 17.37 5.16 3.76
C LEU A 211 17.80 4.45 2.48
N ASP A 212 18.49 5.14 1.55
CA ASP A 212 19.05 4.53 0.33
C ASP A 212 20.43 3.94 0.59
N VAL A 213 20.49 3.05 1.57
CA VAL A 213 21.72 2.37 2.02
C VAL A 213 21.42 0.89 2.23
N PHE A 214 22.27 0.04 1.66
CA PHE A 214 22.29 -1.39 1.98
C PHE A 214 23.39 -1.65 3.01
N PRO A 215 23.06 -2.23 4.19
CA PRO A 215 24.06 -2.74 5.12
C PRO A 215 24.85 -3.88 4.48
N THR A 216 26.04 -4.20 5.00
CA THR A 216 26.75 -5.38 4.53
C THR A 216 25.94 -6.65 4.87
N PRO A 217 26.09 -7.75 4.14
CA PRO A 217 25.40 -9.00 4.45
C PRO A 217 25.65 -9.51 5.88
N GLU A 218 26.84 -9.23 6.44
CA GLU A 218 27.19 -9.59 7.81
C GLU A 218 26.49 -8.70 8.85
N GLU A 219 26.22 -7.44 8.52
CA GLU A 219 25.50 -6.51 9.41
C GLU A 219 24.00 -6.82 9.45
N ASN A 220 23.40 -7.09 8.28
CA ASN A 220 21.99 -7.43 8.18
C ASN A 220 21.68 -8.17 6.86
N GLU A 221 21.57 -9.50 6.93
CA GLU A 221 21.27 -10.35 5.79
C GLU A 221 19.82 -10.20 5.28
N ASP A 222 18.89 -9.73 6.12
CA ASP A 222 17.46 -9.60 5.78
C ASP A 222 17.24 -8.59 4.65
N PHE A 223 18.15 -7.63 4.46
CA PHE A 223 18.11 -6.70 3.32
C PHE A 223 18.30 -7.38 1.95
N TYR A 224 18.74 -8.63 1.94
CA TYR A 224 18.97 -9.46 0.76
C TYR A 224 17.93 -10.57 0.62
N VAL A 225 16.86 -10.55 1.43
CA VAL A 225 15.74 -11.49 1.39
C VAL A 225 14.47 -10.67 1.14
N ASP A 226 13.61 -11.10 0.22
CA ASP A 226 12.34 -10.39 -0.01
C ASP A 226 11.30 -10.75 1.05
N PHE A 227 10.24 -9.95 1.15
CA PHE A 227 9.18 -10.21 2.12
C PHE A 227 8.47 -11.54 1.85
N GLY A 228 8.36 -12.38 2.87
CA GLY A 228 7.70 -13.69 2.75
C GLY A 228 8.62 -14.80 2.25
N GLU A 229 9.84 -14.48 1.83
CA GLU A 229 10.84 -15.46 1.39
C GLU A 229 11.77 -15.90 2.53
N THR A 230 12.36 -17.08 2.36
CA THR A 230 13.32 -17.66 3.33
C THR A 230 14.74 -17.74 2.79
N GLY A 231 14.91 -17.59 1.47
CA GLY A 231 16.20 -17.68 0.78
C GLY A 231 16.72 -16.31 0.34
N PRO A 232 17.99 -16.25 -0.12
CA PRO A 232 18.53 -15.03 -0.71
C PRO A 232 17.69 -14.63 -1.92
N TYR A 233 17.60 -13.33 -2.17
CA TYR A 233 16.85 -12.78 -3.28
C TYR A 233 17.45 -13.24 -4.61
N GLU A 234 16.61 -13.87 -5.41
CA GLU A 234 16.88 -14.23 -6.79
C GLU A 234 15.77 -13.64 -7.66
N LYS A 235 16.18 -12.97 -8.74
CA LYS A 235 15.21 -12.41 -9.69
C LYS A 235 14.79 -13.50 -10.66
N GLU A 236 13.61 -14.06 -10.44
CA GLU A 236 12.98 -15.00 -11.36
C GLU A 236 11.84 -14.30 -12.09
N LEU A 237 11.94 -14.21 -13.42
CA LEU A 237 10.86 -13.71 -14.27
C LEU A 237 10.43 -14.82 -15.23
N GLY A 238 9.14 -15.11 -15.26
CA GLY A 238 8.51 -16.06 -16.17
C GLY A 238 7.71 -15.37 -17.27
N GLU A 239 6.87 -16.15 -17.95
CA GLU A 239 6.00 -15.64 -19.00
C GLU A 239 4.84 -14.80 -18.44
N SER A 240 4.52 -13.73 -19.17
CA SER A 240 3.39 -12.85 -18.85
C SER A 240 2.06 -13.60 -18.99
N GLU A 241 1.27 -13.64 -17.92
CA GLU A 241 -0.11 -14.15 -17.95
C GLU A 241 -1.15 -13.03 -18.16
N CYS A 242 -0.77 -11.77 -17.90
CA CYS A 242 -1.69 -10.63 -17.88
C CYS A 242 -1.63 -9.75 -19.14
N ALA A 243 -0.61 -9.92 -19.96
CA ALA A 243 -0.44 -9.26 -21.25
C ALA A 243 -0.04 -10.32 -22.28
N VAL A 244 -1.01 -10.75 -23.09
CA VAL A 244 -0.82 -11.55 -24.30
C VAL A 244 -1.29 -10.71 -25.48
#